data_AF-A0A7X7Q668-F1
#
_entry.id   AF-A0A7X7Q668-F1
#
_cell.length_a   1.000
_cell.length_b   1.000
_cell.length_c   1.000
_cell.angle_alpha   90.00
_cell.angle_beta   90.00
_cell.angle_gamma   90.00
#
_symmetry.space_group_name_H-M   'P 1'
#
loop_
_entity.id
_entity.type
_entity.pdbx_description
1 polymer ?
#
loop_
_entity_poly.entity_id
_entity_poly.type
_entity_poly.pdbx_seq_one_letter_code
_entity_poly.pdbx_strand_id
1 'polypeptide(L)'
;MSNAEAGQPAGSLPEEADPRCTVCRGAGFVHPVLASGEPDYSRVVPCACRTDALLREKQSTLERYSNLGFLTHYSFETLQPSGRAGGVDGFAVALESARRYAAEPRGWLVLVGPV
;
A
#
# COMPACT_ATOMS: atom_id res chain seq x y z
N MET A 1 51.48 3.65 -51.77
CA MET A 1 50.54 2.54 -51.50
C MET A 1 49.89 2.85 -50.16
N SER A 2 48.78 3.59 -50.14
CA SER A 2 47.40 3.10 -50.28
C SER A 2 47.10 1.95 -49.32
N ASN A 3 46.47 2.27 -48.20
CA ASN A 3 45.12 1.86 -47.82
C ASN A 3 44.89 2.31 -46.37
N ALA A 4 43.95 3.22 -46.09
CA ALA A 4 42.50 3.15 -46.21
C ALA A 4 41.88 2.83 -44.84
N GLU A 5 40.89 3.66 -44.51
CA GLU A 5 40.15 3.79 -43.27
C GLU A 5 39.42 2.50 -42.88
N ALA A 6 39.23 2.31 -41.57
CA ALA A 6 38.04 1.67 -41.06
C ALA A 6 37.64 2.38 -39.77
N GLY A 7 36.81 3.41 -39.93
CA GLY A 7 36.00 3.93 -38.83
C GLY A 7 35.08 2.82 -38.33
N GLN A 8 35.05 2.62 -37.01
CA GLN A 8 34.02 1.82 -36.36
C GLN A 8 33.28 2.70 -35.34
N PRO A 9 31.94 2.61 -35.33
CA PRO A 9 31.09 3.58 -34.65
C PRO A 9 31.27 3.44 -33.14
N ALA A 10 31.30 4.59 -32.46
CA ALA A 10 31.13 4.65 -31.02
C ALA A 10 29.75 4.06 -30.70
N GLY A 11 29.75 2.79 -30.26
CA GLY A 11 28.56 2.15 -29.73
C GLY A 11 28.08 2.97 -28.54
N SER A 12 26.92 3.59 -28.70
CA SER A 12 26.20 4.23 -27.61
C SER A 12 25.90 3.18 -26.56
N LEU A 13 26.56 3.30 -25.40
CA LEU A 13 26.22 2.54 -24.21
C LEU A 13 24.76 2.85 -23.83
N PRO A 14 23.99 1.87 -23.32
CA PRO A 14 22.62 2.12 -22.88
C PRO A 14 22.65 3.18 -21.78
N GLU A 15 21.96 4.29 -22.01
CA GLU A 15 21.74 5.34 -21.03
C GLU A 15 21.06 4.71 -19.81
N GLU A 16 21.78 4.60 -18.68
CA GLU A 16 21.23 4.09 -17.43
C GLU A 16 20.01 4.95 -17.07
N ALA A 17 18.82 4.36 -17.20
CA ALA A 17 17.58 5.06 -16.92
C ALA A 17 17.62 5.59 -15.48
N ASP A 18 17.50 6.91 -15.33
CA ASP A 18 17.45 7.57 -14.02
C ASP A 18 16.38 6.89 -13.15
N PRO A 19 16.73 6.34 -11.97
CA PRO A 19 15.79 5.63 -11.10
C PRO A 19 14.70 6.54 -10.52
N ARG A 20 14.76 7.85 -10.79
CA ARG A 20 13.74 8.81 -10.36
C ARG A 20 12.45 8.61 -11.14
N CYS A 21 11.35 8.71 -10.41
CA CYS A 21 10.00 8.66 -11.00
C CYS A 21 9.87 9.70 -12.12
N THR A 22 9.48 9.28 -13.32
CA THR A 22 9.34 10.16 -14.50
C THR A 22 8.25 11.23 -14.35
N VAL A 23 7.27 11.00 -13.46
CA VAL A 23 6.16 11.92 -13.20
C VAL A 23 6.58 13.08 -12.31
N CYS A 24 7.14 12.79 -11.12
CA CYS A 24 7.50 13.81 -10.14
C CYS A 24 9.00 14.13 -10.09
N ARG A 25 9.83 13.41 -10.86
CA ARG A 25 11.30 13.54 -10.93
C ARG A 25 11.99 13.48 -9.57
N GLY A 26 11.42 12.69 -8.66
CA GLY A 26 11.91 12.54 -7.29
C GLY A 26 11.31 13.52 -6.27
N ALA A 27 10.50 14.50 -6.68
CA ALA A 27 9.86 15.43 -5.75
C ALA A 27 8.79 14.77 -4.85
N GLY A 28 8.16 13.70 -5.34
CA GLY A 28 7.14 12.96 -4.60
C GLY A 28 5.75 13.61 -4.54
N PHE A 29 5.58 14.81 -5.08
CA PHE A 29 4.31 15.51 -5.18
C PHE A 29 4.14 16.12 -6.58
N VAL A 30 2.90 16.38 -6.98
CA VAL A 30 2.54 16.98 -8.26
C VAL A 30 1.33 17.91 -8.11
N HIS A 31 1.15 18.80 -9.08
CA HIS A 31 -0.11 19.50 -9.27
C HIS A 31 -1.05 18.61 -10.10
N PRO A 32 -2.29 18.37 -9.64
CA PRO A 32 -3.25 17.58 -10.42
C PRO A 32 -3.62 18.32 -11.71
N VAL A 33 -4.05 17.59 -12.72
CA VAL A 33 -4.42 18.17 -14.02
C VAL A 33 -5.91 18.51 -14.03
N LEU A 34 -6.26 19.73 -14.45
CA LEU A 34 -7.63 20.18 -14.63
C LEU A 34 -8.30 19.52 -15.85
N ALA A 35 -9.62 19.61 -15.96
CA ALA A 35 -10.34 19.15 -17.15
C ALA A 35 -9.86 19.85 -18.44
N SER A 36 -9.29 21.05 -18.33
CA SER A 36 -8.65 21.77 -19.44
C SER A 36 -7.33 21.17 -19.90
N GLY A 37 -6.74 20.23 -19.15
CA GLY A 37 -5.40 19.68 -19.40
C GLY A 37 -4.26 20.47 -18.77
N GLU A 38 -4.55 21.61 -18.14
CA GLU A 38 -3.55 22.44 -17.46
C GLU A 38 -3.32 21.99 -16.00
N PRO A 39 -2.12 22.19 -15.43
CA PRO A 39 -1.88 21.93 -14.02
C PRO A 39 -2.68 22.87 -13.11
N ASP A 40 -3.31 22.31 -12.08
CA ASP A 40 -3.93 23.05 -10.99
C ASP A 40 -2.88 23.48 -9.96
N TYR A 41 -2.28 24.65 -10.15
CA TYR A 41 -1.29 25.20 -9.24
C TYR A 41 -1.81 25.53 -7.84
N SER A 42 -3.14 25.52 -7.62
CA SER A 42 -3.72 25.77 -6.30
C SER A 42 -3.63 24.55 -5.36
N ARG A 43 -3.39 23.36 -5.91
CA ARG A 43 -3.37 22.10 -5.16
C ARG A 43 -2.08 21.33 -5.37
N VAL A 44 -1.55 20.76 -4.29
CA VAL A 44 -0.41 19.84 -4.35
C VAL A 44 -0.87 18.49 -3.80
N VAL A 45 -0.71 17.43 -4.59
CA VAL A 45 -1.10 16.06 -4.22
C VAL A 45 0.11 15.12 -4.28
N PRO A 46 0.12 14.02 -3.50
CA PRO A 46 1.18 13.03 -3.63
C PRO A 46 1.24 12.44 -5.03
N CYS A 47 2.45 12.22 -5.53
CA CYS A 47 2.65 11.48 -6.77
C CYS A 47 2.22 10.02 -6.58
N ALA A 48 1.68 9.39 -7.63
CA ALA A 48 1.31 7.97 -7.61
C ALA A 48 2.49 7.05 -7.23
N CYS A 49 3.74 7.45 -7.49
CA CYS A 49 4.92 6.69 -7.06
C CYS A 49 5.06 6.58 -5.54
N ARG A 50 4.35 7.40 -4.75
CA ARG A 50 4.34 7.34 -3.28
C ARG A 50 3.16 6.56 -2.70
N THR A 51 2.21 6.13 -3.52
CA THR A 51 0.96 5.49 -3.04
C THR A 51 1.26 4.34 -2.08
N ASP A 52 2.12 3.41 -2.46
CA ASP A 52 2.43 2.24 -1.63
C ASP A 52 3.13 2.62 -0.32
N ALA A 53 4.01 3.61 -0.36
CA ALA A 53 4.71 4.09 0.83
C ALA A 53 3.72 4.75 1.81
N LEU A 54 2.79 5.56 1.29
CA LEU A 54 1.74 6.20 2.08
C LEU A 54 0.75 5.18 2.65
N LEU A 55 0.38 4.15 1.88
CA LEU A 55 -0.46 3.05 2.36
C LEU A 55 0.22 2.31 3.52
N ARG A 56 1.51 1.98 3.40
CA ARG A 56 2.28 1.35 4.48
C ARG A 56 2.39 2.23 5.72
N GLU A 57 2.61 3.52 5.56
CA GLU A 57 2.68 4.48 6.67
C GLU A 57 1.33 4.59 7.41
N LYS A 58 0.23 4.65 6.65
CA LYS A 58 -1.13 4.63 7.20
C LYS A 58 -1.38 3.34 7.98
N GLN A 59 -1.06 2.19 7.39
CA GLN A 59 -1.19 0.86 8.01
C GLN A 59 -0.42 0.79 9.34
N SER A 60 0.87 1.13 9.32
CA SER A 60 1.73 1.13 10.51
C SER A 60 1.22 2.07 11.60
N THR A 61 0.62 3.19 11.21
CA THR A 61 0.02 4.13 12.16
C THR A 61 -1.21 3.54 12.83
N LEU A 62 -2.11 2.92 12.08
CA LEU A 62 -3.30 2.26 12.63
C LEU A 62 -2.94 1.09 13.55
N GLU A 63 -1.94 0.29 13.20
CA GLU A 63 -1.44 -0.81 14.03
C GLU A 63 -0.90 -0.32 15.38
N ARG A 64 -0.13 0.78 15.37
CA ARG A 64 0.37 1.42 16.60
C ARG A 64 -0.77 1.91 17.50
N TYR A 65 -1.78 2.57 16.92
CA TYR A 65 -2.94 3.04 17.68
C TYR A 65 -3.81 1.91 18.23
N SER A 66 -3.82 0.75 17.57
CA SER A 66 -4.67 -0.39 17.95
C SER A 66 -4.12 -1.20 19.13
N ASN A 67 -2.90 -0.90 19.62
CA ASN A 67 -2.25 -1.59 20.75
C ASN A 67 -2.25 -3.13 20.62
N LEU A 68 -2.16 -3.65 19.39
CA LEU A 68 -2.32 -5.10 19.13
C LEU A 68 -1.13 -5.92 19.65
N GLY A 69 0.07 -5.34 19.73
CA GLY A 69 1.27 -6.02 20.24
C GLY A 69 1.53 -7.33 19.50
N PHE A 70 1.50 -8.45 20.22
CA PHE A 70 1.69 -9.77 19.64
C PHE A 70 0.56 -10.19 18.69
N LEU A 71 -0.61 -9.54 18.71
CA LEU A 71 -1.75 -9.89 17.86
C LEU A 71 -1.65 -9.34 16.43
N THR A 72 -0.62 -8.57 16.11
CA THR A 72 -0.42 -7.92 14.79
C THR A 72 -0.33 -8.90 13.61
N HIS A 73 0.00 -10.17 13.85
CA HIS A 73 0.02 -11.21 12.82
C HIS A 73 -1.34 -11.87 12.57
N TYR A 74 -2.38 -11.51 13.34
CA TYR A 74 -3.73 -12.01 13.13
C TYR A 74 -4.51 -11.13 12.16
N SER A 75 -5.17 -11.80 11.21
CA SER A 75 -6.15 -11.23 10.28
C SER A 75 -7.34 -12.19 10.16
N PHE A 76 -8.36 -11.82 9.40
CA PHE A 76 -9.48 -12.73 9.15
C PHE A 76 -9.07 -14.01 8.41
N GLU A 77 -7.96 -13.98 7.67
CA GLU A 77 -7.39 -15.10 6.94
C GLU A 77 -6.54 -16.02 7.82
N THR A 78 -5.84 -15.47 8.82
CA THR A 78 -4.95 -16.25 9.69
C THR A 78 -5.63 -16.77 10.96
N LEU A 79 -6.77 -16.19 11.34
CA LEU A 79 -7.60 -16.69 12.45
C LEU A 79 -8.24 -18.03 12.09
N GLN A 80 -8.10 -19.02 12.98
CA GLN A 80 -8.73 -20.33 12.82
C GLN A 80 -10.17 -20.29 13.35
N PRO A 81 -11.20 -20.62 12.54
CA PRO A 81 -12.60 -20.59 12.99
C PRO A 81 -12.90 -21.51 14.16
N SER A 82 -12.13 -22.59 14.34
CA SER A 82 -12.21 -23.50 15.48
C SER A 82 -11.75 -22.88 16.80
N GLY A 83 -11.15 -21.68 16.78
CA GLY A 83 -10.52 -21.08 17.94
C GLY A 83 -9.23 -21.81 18.36
N ARG A 84 -8.71 -21.45 19.54
CA ARG A 84 -7.60 -22.19 20.19
C ARG A 84 -8.11 -23.51 20.78
N ALA A 85 -7.21 -24.48 20.95
CA ALA A 85 -7.55 -25.75 21.62
C ALA A 85 -8.18 -25.50 23.00
N GLY A 86 -9.37 -26.06 23.24
CA GLY A 86 -10.24 -25.70 24.36
C GLY A 86 -11.25 -24.58 24.05
N GLY A 87 -11.57 -24.39 22.77
CA GLY A 87 -12.32 -23.26 22.23
C GLY A 87 -13.66 -22.98 22.91
N VAL A 88 -13.98 -21.70 23.00
CA VAL A 88 -15.28 -21.19 23.47
C VAL A 88 -16.34 -21.41 22.39
N ASP A 89 -17.48 -21.97 22.79
CA ASP A 89 -18.67 -22.04 21.95
C ASP A 89 -19.02 -20.65 21.41
N GLY A 90 -19.17 -20.53 20.10
CA GLY A 90 -19.54 -19.29 19.43
C GLY A 90 -18.39 -18.46 18.84
N PHE A 91 -17.12 -18.86 18.99
CA PHE A 91 -15.99 -18.12 18.37
C PHE A 91 -16.14 -17.98 16.85
N ALA A 92 -16.51 -19.06 16.15
CA ALA A 92 -16.75 -19.03 14.70
C ALA A 92 -17.83 -18.00 14.30
N VAL A 93 -18.91 -17.92 15.10
CA VAL A 93 -20.01 -16.97 14.88
C VAL A 93 -19.54 -15.53 15.13
N ALA A 94 -18.75 -15.31 16.19
CA ALA A 94 -18.17 -14.01 16.49
C ALA A 94 -17.20 -13.56 15.39
N LEU A 95 -16.34 -14.46 14.91
CA LEU A 95 -15.39 -14.20 13.82
C LEU A 95 -16.11 -13.77 12.54
N GLU A 96 -17.15 -14.50 12.15
CA GLU A 96 -17.94 -14.19 10.97
C GLU A 96 -18.74 -12.88 11.13
N SER A 97 -19.27 -12.61 12.32
CA SER A 97 -19.96 -11.35 12.62
C SER A 97 -19.00 -10.16 12.55
N ALA A 98 -17.78 -10.31 13.08
CA ALA A 98 -16.73 -9.30 12.99
C ALA A 98 -16.28 -9.07 11.54
N ARG A 99 -16.13 -10.13 10.74
CA ARG A 99 -15.79 -10.04 9.32
C ARG A 99 -16.83 -9.25 8.54
N ARG A 100 -18.12 -9.53 8.75
CA ARG A 100 -19.22 -8.81 8.10
C ARG A 100 -19.27 -7.33 8.50
N TYR A 101 -19.11 -7.05 9.79
CA TYR A 101 -19.07 -5.67 10.30
C TYR A 101 -17.88 -4.89 9.74
N ALA A 102 -16.71 -5.52 9.60
CA ALA A 102 -15.54 -4.88 9.02
C ALA A 102 -15.73 -4.53 7.52
N ALA A 103 -16.47 -5.36 6.77
CA ALA A 103 -16.79 -5.09 5.37
C ALA A 103 -17.78 -3.93 5.18
N GLU A 104 -18.77 -3.83 6.06
CA GLU A 104 -19.76 -2.76 6.03
C GLU A 104 -20.15 -2.30 7.45
N PRO A 105 -19.37 -1.39 8.06
CA PRO A 105 -19.58 -0.98 9.45
C PRO A 105 -20.80 -0.08 9.55
N ARG A 106 -21.89 -0.62 10.11
CA ARG A 106 -23.13 0.11 10.39
C ARG A 106 -23.51 -0.08 11.86
N GLY A 107 -23.75 1.02 12.57
CA GLY A 107 -24.11 0.98 14.00
C GLY A 107 -22.95 0.49 14.86
N TRP A 108 -23.24 -0.41 15.81
CA TRP A 108 -22.27 -0.96 16.76
C TRP A 108 -22.26 -2.49 16.71
N LEU A 109 -21.07 -3.09 16.80
CA LEU A 109 -20.88 -4.51 17.05
C LEU A 109 -20.42 -4.71 18.50
N VAL A 110 -21.11 -5.57 19.24
CA VAL A 110 -20.75 -5.94 20.62
C VAL A 110 -20.44 -7.43 20.65
N LEU A 111 -19.25 -7.79 21.13
CA LEU A 111 -18.84 -9.17 21.35
C LEU A 111 -18.83 -9.46 22.86
N VAL A 112 -19.54 -10.49 23.29
CA VAL A 112 -19.65 -10.90 24.69
C VAL A 112 -19.37 -12.40 24.78
N GLY A 113 -18.63 -12.82 25.80
CA GLY A 113 -18.32 -14.22 26.06
C GLY A 113 -17.92 -14.46 27.51
N PRO A 114 -17.75 -15.73 27.90
CA PRO A 114 -17.20 -16.09 29.22
C PRO A 114 -15.82 -15.45 29.45
N VAL A 115 -15.50 -15.17 30.71
CA VAL A 115 -14.18 -14.71 31.15
C VAL A 115 -13.22 -15.85 31.41
#